data_AF-A0A511ME99-F1
#
_entry.id   AF-A0A511ME99-F1
#
_cell.length_a   1.000
_cell.length_b   1.000
_cell.length_c   1.000
_cell.angle_alpha   90.00
_cell.angle_beta   90.00
_cell.angle_gamma   90.00
#
_symmetry.space_group_name_H-M   'P 1'
#
loop_
_entity.id
_entity.type
_entity.pdbx_description
1 polymer ?
#
loop_
_entity_poly.entity_id
_entity_poly.type
_entity_poly.pdbx_seq_one_letter_code
_entity_poly.pdbx_strand_id
1 'polypeptide(L)'
;MDARFATETAALATEARHWRRACAALGDLEVSASPAAWRELESYLGLSVRASLGGQARRLTAQADRTIFTIKGATTQADLETARAELLTLRRRYSRAEAMVDFYCDAVNTRTNPRLAAVLRGLDALAVHSMDQVLRPLGIDTPSVLTYLDKGMGASILRAGARLWDASLSPAAAIKITRHNLWQPTSLVHETGHQVAHLTGWTKELAAALHAALAPHSPMAAAAWQSWASEVAADVYAFCLLGYAPVPALATVVDGPSSQVFRMPFGDPHPVSALRVQFNAALCRAWFGQGPWDALAARWQARHPLTQAPSDVAAIMAASMPLLPAIVEVCTRMPMRAFHGVPLSTLADPRRVSPGELTRLADRAGASLYTSTHLQRVEPMRILALTVLRGLESSTAPSEMETWLRRMGGGDRVAA
;
A
#
# COMPACT_ATOMS: atom_id res chain seq x y z
N MET A 1 -30.88 -46.52 -19.14
CA MET A 1 -30.21 -45.53 -18.28
C MET A 1 -30.66 -45.80 -16.85
N ASP A 2 -29.73 -46.00 -15.94
CA ASP A 2 -29.99 -46.29 -14.51
C ASP A 2 -30.72 -45.10 -13.84
N ALA A 3 -31.71 -45.36 -12.98
CA ALA A 3 -32.42 -44.33 -12.22
C ALA A 3 -31.45 -43.47 -11.37
N ARG A 4 -30.34 -44.07 -10.93
CA ARG A 4 -29.26 -43.36 -10.23
C ARG A 4 -28.57 -42.34 -11.12
N PHE A 5 -28.29 -42.69 -12.37
CA PHE A 5 -27.67 -41.81 -13.36
C PHE A 5 -28.58 -40.60 -13.66
N ALA A 6 -29.88 -40.83 -13.86
CA ALA A 6 -30.84 -39.76 -14.11
C ALA A 6 -30.95 -38.79 -12.91
N THR A 7 -30.97 -39.33 -11.69
CA THR A 7 -31.00 -38.53 -10.45
C THR A 7 -29.76 -37.67 -10.29
N GLU A 8 -28.57 -38.24 -10.49
CA GLU A 8 -27.30 -37.51 -10.40
C GLU A 8 -27.21 -36.41 -11.48
N THR A 9 -27.62 -36.72 -12.71
CA THR A 9 -27.65 -35.75 -13.82
C THR A 9 -28.55 -34.55 -13.47
N ALA A 10 -29.74 -34.80 -12.91
CA ALA A 10 -30.68 -33.75 -12.50
C ALA A 10 -30.13 -32.91 -11.34
N ALA A 11 -29.45 -33.54 -10.38
CA ALA A 11 -28.79 -32.86 -9.26
C ALA A 11 -27.68 -31.93 -9.75
N LEU A 12 -26.73 -32.45 -10.54
CA LEU A 12 -25.64 -31.65 -11.12
C LEU A 12 -26.16 -30.50 -11.99
N ALA A 13 -27.20 -30.74 -12.79
CA ALA A 13 -27.81 -29.70 -13.62
C ALA A 13 -28.43 -28.58 -12.77
N THR A 14 -29.01 -28.92 -11.62
CA THR A 14 -29.58 -27.95 -10.67
C THR A 14 -28.49 -27.11 -10.01
N GLU A 15 -27.42 -27.76 -9.54
CA GLU A 15 -26.26 -27.06 -8.98
C GLU A 15 -25.59 -26.14 -10.01
N ALA A 16 -25.37 -26.61 -11.24
CA ALA A 16 -24.76 -25.82 -12.29
C ALA A 16 -25.60 -24.58 -12.66
N ARG A 17 -26.93 -24.70 -12.72
CA ARG A 17 -27.83 -23.54 -12.91
C ARG A 17 -27.78 -22.57 -11.73
N HIS A 18 -27.67 -23.06 -10.50
CA HIS A 18 -27.48 -22.21 -9.32
C HIS A 18 -26.19 -21.39 -9.44
N TRP A 19 -25.05 -22.05 -9.67
CA TRP A 19 -23.76 -21.36 -9.81
C TRP A 19 -23.71 -20.42 -11.00
N ARG A 20 -24.34 -20.76 -12.12
CA ARG A 20 -24.45 -19.87 -13.29
C ARG A 20 -25.20 -18.57 -12.95
N ARG A 21 -26.30 -18.65 -12.18
CA ARG A 21 -27.02 -17.46 -11.70
C ARG A 21 -26.18 -16.63 -10.74
N ALA A 22 -25.49 -17.28 -9.80
CA ALA A 22 -24.57 -16.60 -8.88
C ALA A 22 -23.45 -15.86 -9.63
N CYS A 23 -22.82 -16.49 -10.64
CA CYS A 23 -21.78 -15.86 -11.46
C CYS A 23 -22.30 -14.63 -12.23
N ALA A 24 -23.54 -14.69 -12.74
CA ALA A 24 -24.15 -13.56 -13.42
C ALA A 24 -24.46 -12.41 -12.44
N ALA A 25 -25.03 -12.72 -11.27
CA ALA A 25 -25.31 -11.74 -10.22
C ALA A 25 -24.04 -11.07 -9.70
N LEU A 26 -22.92 -11.79 -9.60
CA LEU A 26 -21.63 -11.24 -9.22
C LEU A 26 -21.13 -10.14 -10.17
N GLY A 27 -21.62 -10.12 -11.42
CA GLY A 27 -21.32 -9.06 -12.39
C GLY A 27 -22.11 -7.78 -12.20
N ASP A 28 -23.13 -7.78 -11.34
CA ASP A 28 -23.94 -6.61 -11.01
C ASP A 28 -23.31 -5.81 -9.87
N LEU A 29 -22.28 -5.03 -10.21
CA LEU A 29 -21.48 -4.27 -9.25
C LEU A 29 -22.27 -3.16 -8.53
N GLU A 30 -23.48 -2.81 -8.99
CA GLU A 30 -24.33 -1.81 -8.36
C GLU A 30 -25.14 -2.37 -7.20
N VAL A 31 -25.29 -3.69 -7.14
CA VAL A 31 -25.79 -4.40 -5.95
C VAL A 31 -24.75 -4.36 -4.82
N SER A 32 -23.47 -4.52 -5.16
CA SER A 32 -22.37 -4.59 -4.19
C SER A 32 -21.85 -3.22 -3.74
N ALA A 33 -21.90 -2.20 -4.61
CA ALA A 33 -21.50 -0.85 -4.25
C ALA A 33 -22.41 0.22 -4.84
N SER A 34 -22.70 1.24 -4.04
CA SER A 34 -23.70 2.25 -4.41
C SER A 34 -23.29 2.99 -5.71
N PRO A 35 -24.25 3.33 -6.59
CA PRO A 35 -23.96 4.13 -7.79
C PRO A 35 -23.32 5.49 -7.45
N ALA A 36 -23.66 6.06 -6.28
CA ALA A 36 -23.04 7.29 -5.79
C ALA A 36 -21.54 7.10 -5.52
N ALA A 37 -21.15 6.04 -4.79
CA ALA A 37 -19.75 5.76 -4.50
C ALA A 37 -18.92 5.51 -5.77
N TRP A 38 -19.49 4.82 -6.77
CA TRP A 38 -18.84 4.63 -8.06
C TRP A 38 -18.58 5.93 -8.83
N ARG A 39 -19.50 6.90 -8.75
CA ARG A 39 -19.33 8.24 -9.37
C ARG A 39 -18.23 9.07 -8.72
N GLU A 40 -17.89 8.76 -7.48
CA GLU A 40 -16.84 9.46 -6.73
C GLU A 40 -15.42 8.95 -7.06
N LEU A 41 -15.27 7.96 -7.93
CA LEU A 41 -13.98 7.55 -8.50
C LEU A 41 -13.62 8.43 -9.70
N GLU A 42 -12.32 8.66 -9.91
CA GLU A 42 -11.84 9.17 -11.19
C GLU A 42 -12.25 8.22 -12.32
N SER A 43 -12.64 8.77 -13.48
CA SER A 43 -13.29 7.99 -14.54
C SER A 43 -12.42 6.83 -15.02
N TYR A 44 -11.10 7.03 -15.16
CA TYR A 44 -10.18 5.97 -15.60
C TYR A 44 -10.09 4.83 -14.57
N LEU A 45 -10.08 5.15 -13.27
CA LEU A 45 -10.02 4.18 -12.18
C LEU A 45 -11.32 3.38 -12.11
N GLY A 46 -12.46 4.07 -12.15
CA GLY A 46 -13.78 3.43 -12.16
C GLY A 46 -13.95 2.48 -13.34
N LEU A 47 -13.53 2.89 -14.54
CA LEU A 47 -13.55 2.05 -15.73
C LEU A 47 -12.64 0.82 -15.60
N SER A 48 -11.40 1.00 -15.13
CA SER A 48 -10.44 -0.10 -14.95
C SER A 48 -10.95 -1.16 -13.97
N VAL A 49 -11.40 -0.72 -12.78
CA VAL A 49 -11.91 -1.62 -11.75
C VAL A 49 -13.18 -2.34 -12.23
N ARG A 50 -14.17 -1.60 -12.77
CA ARG A 50 -15.41 -2.22 -13.28
C ARG A 50 -15.14 -3.20 -14.43
N ALA A 51 -14.24 -2.87 -15.35
CA ALA A 51 -13.87 -3.74 -16.46
C ALA A 51 -13.23 -5.05 -15.97
N SER A 52 -12.35 -4.97 -14.97
CA SER A 52 -11.70 -6.14 -14.37
C SER A 52 -12.71 -7.04 -13.66
N LEU A 53 -13.50 -6.49 -12.73
CA LEU A 53 -14.49 -7.24 -11.94
C LEU A 53 -15.57 -7.85 -12.85
N GLY A 54 -16.17 -7.06 -13.74
CA GLY A 54 -17.17 -7.53 -14.70
C GLY A 54 -16.59 -8.54 -15.70
N GLY A 55 -15.32 -8.41 -16.06
CA GLY A 55 -14.60 -9.38 -16.88
C GLY A 55 -14.49 -10.75 -16.21
N GLN A 56 -14.28 -10.80 -14.89
CA GLN A 56 -14.25 -12.06 -14.15
C GLN A 56 -15.61 -12.73 -14.05
N ALA A 57 -16.66 -11.97 -13.72
CA ALA A 57 -18.02 -12.48 -13.69
C ALA A 57 -18.39 -13.13 -15.04
N ARG A 58 -18.11 -12.44 -16.16
CA ARG A 58 -18.34 -12.99 -17.51
C ARG A 58 -17.58 -14.30 -17.77
N ARG A 59 -16.32 -14.40 -17.35
CA ARG A 59 -15.52 -15.64 -17.49
C ARG A 59 -16.09 -16.80 -16.68
N LEU A 60 -16.57 -16.53 -15.47
CA LEU A 60 -17.22 -17.54 -14.62
C LEU A 60 -18.56 -17.98 -15.19
N THR A 61 -19.39 -17.05 -15.68
CA THR A 61 -20.64 -17.38 -16.37
C THR A 61 -20.40 -18.27 -17.58
N ALA A 62 -19.40 -17.94 -18.42
CA ALA A 62 -19.04 -18.77 -19.56
C ALA A 62 -18.53 -20.17 -19.15
N GLN A 63 -17.81 -20.28 -18.03
CA GLN A 63 -17.44 -21.59 -17.49
C GLN A 63 -18.66 -22.38 -17.01
N ALA A 64 -19.60 -21.73 -16.33
CA ALA A 64 -20.83 -22.37 -15.88
C ALA A 64 -21.69 -22.86 -17.06
N ASP A 65 -21.80 -22.06 -18.13
CA ASP A 65 -22.50 -22.45 -19.35
C ASP A 65 -21.85 -23.68 -20.01
N ARG A 66 -20.50 -23.76 -20.03
CA ARG A 66 -19.78 -24.97 -20.49
C ARG A 66 -20.09 -26.19 -19.62
N THR A 67 -20.02 -26.06 -18.30
CA THR A 67 -20.33 -27.18 -17.39
C THR A 67 -21.78 -27.66 -17.55
N ILE A 68 -22.73 -26.75 -17.76
CA ILE A 68 -24.12 -27.11 -18.08
C ILE A 68 -24.19 -27.91 -19.39
N PHE A 69 -23.42 -27.52 -20.41
CA PHE A 69 -23.35 -28.25 -21.66
C PHE A 69 -22.75 -29.65 -21.46
N THR A 70 -21.66 -29.78 -20.69
CA THR A 70 -21.05 -31.07 -20.32
C THR A 70 -22.06 -31.99 -19.65
N ILE A 71 -22.84 -31.48 -18.68
CA ILE A 71 -23.87 -32.26 -17.98
C ILE A 71 -24.98 -32.72 -18.93
N LYS A 72 -25.41 -31.86 -19.86
CA LYS A 72 -26.44 -32.22 -20.86
C LYS A 72 -25.97 -33.29 -21.85
N GLY A 73 -24.68 -33.30 -22.17
CA GLY A 73 -24.07 -34.26 -23.08
C GLY A 73 -23.62 -35.57 -22.41
N ALA A 74 -23.71 -35.68 -21.09
CA ALA A 74 -23.26 -36.85 -20.36
C ALA A 74 -24.09 -38.11 -20.71
N THR A 75 -23.41 -39.20 -21.03
CA THR A 75 -24.03 -40.49 -21.34
C THR A 75 -23.55 -41.61 -20.44
N THR A 76 -22.42 -41.41 -19.74
CA THR A 76 -21.77 -42.37 -18.86
C THR A 76 -21.52 -41.79 -17.48
N GLN A 77 -21.33 -42.65 -16.48
CA GLN A 77 -21.00 -42.22 -15.11
C GLN A 77 -19.69 -41.42 -15.06
N ALA A 78 -18.71 -41.77 -15.90
CA ALA A 78 -17.46 -41.05 -16.02
C ALA A 78 -17.65 -39.61 -16.53
N ASP A 79 -18.62 -39.39 -17.42
CA ASP A 79 -18.98 -38.03 -17.88
C ASP A 79 -19.54 -37.19 -16.72
N LEU A 80 -20.38 -37.79 -15.87
CA LEU A 80 -20.93 -37.11 -14.69
C LEU A 80 -19.85 -36.79 -13.65
N GLU A 81 -18.88 -37.69 -13.45
CA GLU A 81 -17.72 -37.44 -12.57
C GLU A 81 -16.86 -36.29 -13.09
N THR A 82 -16.64 -36.23 -14.41
CA THR A 82 -15.94 -35.13 -15.07
C THR A 82 -16.69 -33.81 -14.89
N ALA A 83 -18.00 -33.80 -15.17
CA ALA A 83 -18.85 -32.63 -14.98
C ALA A 83 -18.87 -32.14 -13.52
N ARG A 84 -18.89 -33.07 -12.56
CA ARG A 84 -18.80 -32.75 -11.13
C ARG A 84 -17.44 -32.12 -10.78
N ALA A 85 -16.34 -32.63 -11.33
CA ALA A 85 -15.01 -32.04 -11.13
C ALA A 85 -14.90 -30.61 -11.71
N GLU A 86 -15.50 -30.38 -12.88
CA GLU A 86 -15.62 -29.03 -13.47
C GLU A 86 -16.43 -28.10 -12.59
N LEU A 87 -17.56 -28.57 -12.06
CA LEU A 87 -18.43 -27.81 -11.16
C LEU A 87 -17.73 -27.43 -9.85
N LEU A 88 -16.98 -28.36 -9.24
CA LEU A 88 -16.17 -28.08 -8.05
C LEU A 88 -15.07 -27.06 -8.35
N THR A 89 -14.49 -27.10 -9.54
CA THR A 89 -13.52 -26.10 -10.00
C THR A 89 -14.18 -24.73 -10.17
N LEU A 90 -15.37 -24.67 -10.78
CA LEU A 90 -16.17 -23.45 -10.88
C LEU A 90 -16.45 -22.85 -9.49
N ARG A 91 -16.92 -23.66 -8.54
CA ARG A 91 -17.21 -23.22 -7.17
C ARG A 91 -15.99 -22.61 -6.49
N ARG A 92 -14.83 -23.26 -6.56
CA ARG A 92 -13.58 -22.71 -5.98
C ARG A 92 -13.19 -21.38 -6.62
N ARG A 93 -13.35 -21.23 -7.94
CA ARG A 93 -13.06 -19.98 -8.64
C ARG A 93 -14.07 -18.89 -8.32
N TYR A 94 -15.35 -19.23 -8.18
CA TYR A 94 -16.40 -18.31 -7.75
C TYR A 94 -16.08 -17.70 -6.39
N SER A 95 -15.83 -18.51 -5.35
CA SER A 95 -15.55 -17.98 -4.00
C SER A 95 -14.34 -17.05 -3.95
N ARG A 96 -13.35 -17.28 -4.83
CA ARG A 96 -12.18 -16.40 -4.95
C ARG A 96 -12.51 -15.08 -5.66
N ALA A 97 -13.34 -15.12 -6.71
CA ALA A 97 -13.78 -13.93 -7.42
C ALA A 97 -14.74 -13.10 -6.57
N GLU A 98 -15.60 -13.75 -5.78
CA GLU A 98 -16.49 -13.12 -4.80
C GLU A 98 -15.68 -12.32 -3.78
N ALA A 99 -14.67 -12.91 -3.14
CA ALA A 99 -13.78 -12.21 -2.23
C ALA A 99 -13.09 -10.98 -2.87
N MET A 100 -12.75 -11.05 -4.16
CA MET A 100 -12.20 -9.90 -4.90
C MET A 100 -13.24 -8.81 -5.14
N VAL A 101 -14.44 -9.17 -5.59
CA VAL A 101 -15.54 -8.23 -5.84
C VAL A 101 -15.93 -7.54 -4.55
N ASP A 102 -16.10 -8.28 -3.46
CA ASP A 102 -16.43 -7.74 -2.14
C ASP A 102 -15.35 -6.76 -1.68
N PHE A 103 -14.07 -7.14 -1.75
CA PHE A 103 -12.96 -6.26 -1.37
C PHE A 103 -13.01 -4.91 -2.09
N TYR A 104 -13.15 -4.92 -3.42
CA TYR A 104 -13.18 -3.68 -4.20
C TYR A 104 -14.46 -2.88 -3.99
N CYS A 105 -15.61 -3.55 -3.89
CA CYS A 105 -16.89 -2.87 -3.67
C CYS A 105 -16.96 -2.24 -2.28
N ASP A 106 -16.45 -2.92 -1.24
CA ASP A 106 -16.32 -2.37 0.10
C ASP A 106 -15.39 -1.15 0.12
N ALA A 107 -14.23 -1.25 -0.55
CA ALA A 107 -13.30 -0.13 -0.69
C ALA A 107 -13.97 1.07 -1.39
N VAL A 108 -14.72 0.83 -2.47
CA VAL A 108 -15.49 1.88 -3.16
C VAL A 108 -16.56 2.48 -2.26
N ASN A 109 -17.30 1.67 -1.51
CA ASN A 109 -18.37 2.12 -0.61
C ASN A 109 -17.89 3.07 0.52
N THR A 110 -16.59 3.11 0.80
CA THR A 110 -16.01 4.13 1.69
C THR A 110 -16.20 5.57 1.19
N ARG A 111 -16.60 5.76 -0.07
CA ARG A 111 -16.84 7.05 -0.74
C ARG A 111 -18.31 7.46 -0.81
N THR A 112 -19.19 6.83 -0.04
CA THR A 112 -20.62 7.20 0.01
C THR A 112 -20.87 8.60 0.61
N ASN A 113 -19.99 9.09 1.47
CA ASN A 113 -20.04 10.45 1.99
C ASN A 113 -19.23 11.41 1.09
N PRO A 114 -19.84 12.46 0.49
CA PRO A 114 -19.14 13.34 -0.46
C PRO A 114 -17.91 14.07 0.12
N ARG A 115 -17.95 14.42 1.41
CA ARG A 115 -16.84 15.08 2.11
C ARG A 115 -15.64 14.12 2.21
N LEU A 116 -15.86 12.88 2.63
CA LEU A 116 -14.82 11.85 2.70
C LEU A 116 -14.35 11.41 1.30
N ALA A 117 -15.27 11.29 0.34
CA ALA A 117 -14.95 10.92 -1.03
C ALA A 117 -13.95 11.89 -1.68
N ALA A 118 -14.14 13.20 -1.47
CA ALA A 118 -13.20 14.22 -1.94
C ALA A 118 -11.82 14.10 -1.27
N VAL A 119 -11.77 13.77 0.03
CA VAL A 119 -10.49 13.51 0.73
C VAL A 119 -9.79 12.28 0.14
N LEU A 120 -10.52 11.17 -0.06
CA LEU A 120 -9.96 9.94 -0.62
C LEU A 120 -9.46 10.14 -2.07
N ARG A 121 -10.17 10.92 -2.91
CA ARG A 121 -9.63 11.33 -4.23
C ARG A 121 -8.34 12.14 -4.12
N GLY A 122 -8.26 13.04 -3.15
CA GLY A 122 -7.02 13.77 -2.86
C GLY A 122 -5.87 12.81 -2.50
N LEU A 123 -6.13 11.78 -1.70
CA LEU A 123 -5.15 10.75 -1.36
C LEU A 123 -4.78 9.87 -2.56
N ASP A 124 -5.72 9.53 -3.44
CA ASP A 124 -5.42 8.83 -4.71
C ASP A 124 -4.43 9.65 -5.55
N ALA A 125 -4.69 10.95 -5.70
CA ALA A 125 -3.83 11.86 -6.45
C ALA A 125 -2.43 12.00 -5.82
N LEU A 126 -2.34 12.06 -4.48
CA LEU A 126 -1.05 12.07 -3.77
C LEU A 126 -0.26 10.79 -3.99
N ALA A 127 -0.91 9.64 -3.97
CA ALA A 127 -0.27 8.35 -4.18
C ALA A 127 0.26 8.21 -5.62
N VAL A 128 -0.52 8.61 -6.61
CA VAL A 128 -0.05 8.65 -8.00
C VAL A 128 1.13 9.61 -8.15
N HIS A 129 1.02 10.82 -7.56
CA HIS A 129 2.10 11.80 -7.65
C HIS A 129 3.39 11.31 -6.97
N SER A 130 3.31 10.66 -5.80
CA SER A 130 4.49 10.14 -5.13
C SER A 130 5.24 9.18 -6.05
N MET A 131 4.52 8.22 -6.65
CA MET A 131 5.09 7.20 -7.53
C MET A 131 5.64 7.79 -8.82
N ASP A 132 4.95 8.77 -9.41
CA ASP A 132 5.38 9.45 -10.64
C ASP A 132 6.76 10.10 -10.49
N GLN A 133 7.14 10.59 -9.30
CA GLN A 133 8.46 11.19 -9.09
C GLN A 133 9.60 10.21 -9.34
N VAL A 134 9.38 8.91 -9.12
CA VAL A 134 10.39 7.86 -9.31
C VAL A 134 10.15 7.07 -10.60
N LEU A 135 8.91 6.69 -10.90
CA LEU A 135 8.59 5.80 -12.01
C LEU A 135 8.66 6.49 -13.37
N ARG A 136 8.17 7.74 -13.48
CA ARG A 136 8.14 8.45 -14.77
C ARG A 136 9.53 8.69 -15.36
N PRO A 137 10.55 9.14 -14.60
CA PRO A 137 11.92 9.24 -15.11
C PRO A 137 12.51 7.91 -15.60
N LEU A 138 12.00 6.78 -15.12
CA LEU A 138 12.41 5.44 -15.52
C LEU A 138 11.61 4.90 -16.72
N GLY A 139 10.62 5.65 -17.22
CA GLY A 139 9.74 5.20 -18.30
C GLY A 139 8.75 4.10 -17.87
N ILE A 140 8.44 4.01 -16.57
CA ILE A 140 7.48 3.06 -16.01
C ILE A 140 6.15 3.78 -15.76
N ASP A 141 5.05 3.20 -16.25
CA ASP A 141 3.71 3.75 -16.02
C ASP A 141 3.29 3.58 -14.55
N THR A 142 2.78 4.67 -13.97
CA THR A 142 2.22 4.66 -12.62
C THR A 142 0.84 4.00 -12.64
N PRO A 143 0.59 2.96 -11.80
CA PRO A 143 -0.70 2.32 -11.76
C PRO A 143 -1.79 3.22 -11.16
N SER A 144 -3.04 2.96 -11.51
CA SER A 144 -4.19 3.59 -10.84
C SER A 144 -4.23 3.21 -9.35
N VAL A 145 -4.66 4.14 -8.50
CA VAL A 145 -4.72 3.96 -7.05
C VAL A 145 -6.16 4.11 -6.56
N LEU A 146 -6.59 3.21 -5.69
CA LEU A 146 -7.83 3.30 -4.92
C LEU A 146 -7.51 3.34 -3.43
N THR A 147 -7.52 4.53 -2.83
CA THR A 147 -7.48 4.67 -1.39
C THR A 147 -8.86 4.40 -0.79
N TYR A 148 -8.89 3.78 0.38
CA TYR A 148 -10.13 3.48 1.11
C TYR A 148 -9.91 3.52 2.62
N LEU A 149 -10.98 3.81 3.36
CA LEU A 149 -10.95 3.92 4.81
C LEU A 149 -11.36 2.60 5.48
N ASP A 150 -10.55 2.08 6.40
CA ASP A 150 -10.89 0.86 7.14
C ASP A 150 -10.28 0.88 8.57
N LYS A 151 -10.61 -0.13 9.37
CA LYS A 151 -10.12 -0.35 10.74
C LYS A 151 -8.67 -0.86 10.78
N GLY A 152 -8.10 -0.86 11.97
CA GLY A 152 -6.76 -1.40 12.25
C GLY A 152 -5.76 -0.32 12.66
N MET A 153 -4.53 -0.75 12.95
CA MET A 153 -3.47 0.11 13.50
C MET A 153 -2.62 0.83 12.44
N GLY A 154 -2.52 0.27 11.24
CA GLY A 154 -1.68 0.80 10.17
C GLY A 154 -2.34 0.69 8.78
N ALA A 155 -1.76 1.43 7.83
CA ALA A 155 -2.09 1.31 6.42
C ALA A 155 -1.67 -0.06 5.88
N SER A 156 -2.13 -0.37 4.67
CA SER A 156 -1.70 -1.57 3.94
C SER A 156 -2.03 -1.43 2.47
N ILE A 157 -1.19 -1.98 1.60
CA ILE A 157 -1.40 -1.99 0.16
C ILE A 157 -1.68 -3.39 -0.40
N LEU A 158 -2.70 -3.49 -1.24
CA LEU A 158 -2.80 -4.51 -2.27
C LEU A 158 -2.26 -3.92 -3.57
N ARG A 159 -1.02 -4.28 -3.91
CA ARG A 159 -0.29 -3.70 -5.05
C ARG A 159 -1.02 -3.95 -6.37
N ALA A 160 -0.99 -2.97 -7.26
CA ALA A 160 -1.39 -3.14 -8.65
C ALA A 160 -0.53 -4.24 -9.30
N GLY A 161 -1.15 -5.12 -10.08
CA GLY A 161 -0.44 -6.24 -10.69
C GLY A 161 -0.15 -7.41 -9.74
N ALA A 162 -0.43 -7.31 -8.44
CA ALA A 162 -0.30 -8.45 -7.53
C ALA A 162 -1.33 -9.54 -7.87
N ARG A 163 -0.94 -10.81 -7.70
CA ARG A 163 -1.87 -11.93 -7.85
C ARG A 163 -2.91 -11.91 -6.73
N LEU A 164 -4.18 -11.93 -7.13
CA LEU A 164 -5.34 -11.94 -6.26
C LEU A 164 -5.79 -13.37 -5.93
N TRP A 165 -6.79 -13.47 -5.06
CA TRP A 165 -7.37 -14.74 -4.61
C TRP A 165 -7.86 -15.60 -5.80
N ASP A 166 -8.37 -14.97 -6.86
CA ASP A 166 -8.87 -15.61 -8.08
C ASP A 166 -7.79 -15.87 -9.14
N ALA A 167 -6.52 -15.68 -8.79
CA ALA A 167 -5.34 -15.72 -9.65
C ALA A 167 -5.27 -14.63 -10.72
N SER A 168 -6.18 -13.64 -10.69
CA SER A 168 -6.08 -12.45 -11.52
C SER A 168 -5.08 -11.45 -10.97
N LEU A 169 -4.83 -10.41 -11.74
CA LEU A 169 -3.96 -9.32 -11.33
C LEU A 169 -4.81 -8.18 -10.76
N SER A 170 -4.33 -7.57 -9.68
CA SER A 170 -4.98 -6.40 -9.09
C SER A 170 -5.10 -5.27 -10.11
N PRO A 171 -6.33 -4.79 -10.43
CA PRO A 171 -6.54 -3.75 -11.45
C PRO A 171 -6.06 -2.36 -11.03
N ALA A 172 -5.88 -2.14 -9.73
CA ALA A 172 -5.37 -0.92 -9.15
C ALA A 172 -4.54 -1.26 -7.91
N ALA A 173 -3.74 -0.30 -7.45
CA ALA A 173 -3.14 -0.34 -6.12
C ALA A 173 -4.23 0.08 -5.12
N ALA A 174 -4.72 -0.85 -4.31
CA ALA A 174 -5.70 -0.53 -3.28
C ALA A 174 -4.97 -0.24 -1.97
N ILE A 175 -5.08 0.98 -1.46
CA ILE A 175 -4.35 1.42 -0.26
C ILE A 175 -5.33 1.74 0.86
N LYS A 176 -5.22 0.99 1.95
CA LYS A 176 -5.99 1.21 3.17
C LYS A 176 -5.43 2.39 3.94
N ILE A 177 -6.30 3.30 4.36
CA ILE A 177 -6.01 4.37 5.32
C ILE A 177 -6.82 4.12 6.59
N THR A 178 -6.19 4.30 7.74
CA THR A 178 -6.87 4.13 9.04
C THR A 178 -7.50 5.44 9.50
N ARG A 179 -8.57 5.35 10.29
CA ARG A 179 -9.30 6.52 10.79
C ARG A 179 -8.42 7.49 11.57
N HIS A 180 -7.52 6.99 12.41
CA HIS A 180 -6.63 7.81 13.22
C HIS A 180 -5.49 8.46 12.42
N ASN A 181 -5.15 7.91 11.24
CA ASN A 181 -4.09 8.46 10.38
C ASN A 181 -4.63 9.24 9.17
N LEU A 182 -5.96 9.37 9.01
CA LEU A 182 -6.57 10.05 7.87
C LEU A 182 -6.02 11.47 7.66
N TRP A 183 -5.71 12.17 8.76
CA TRP A 183 -5.18 13.54 8.76
C TRP A 183 -3.67 13.63 8.90
N GLN A 184 -3.00 12.48 9.00
CA GLN A 184 -1.54 12.35 8.95
C GLN A 184 -1.15 11.20 8.00
N PRO A 185 -1.51 11.27 6.70
CA PRO A 185 -1.47 10.13 5.81
C PRO A 185 -0.06 9.86 5.27
N THR A 186 1.00 10.00 6.07
CA THR A 186 2.38 9.71 5.65
C THR A 186 2.59 8.24 5.33
N SER A 187 1.82 7.36 5.97
CA SER A 187 1.80 5.92 5.66
C SER A 187 1.35 5.65 4.22
N LEU A 188 0.54 6.52 3.59
CA LEU A 188 0.21 6.41 2.16
C LEU A 188 1.47 6.34 1.31
N VAL A 189 2.47 7.17 1.63
CA VAL A 189 3.70 7.24 0.84
C VAL A 189 4.58 6.02 1.09
N HIS A 190 4.60 5.50 2.32
CA HIS A 190 5.21 4.21 2.63
C HIS A 190 4.59 3.08 1.77
N GLU A 191 3.26 2.99 1.72
CA GLU A 191 2.55 2.00 0.91
C GLU A 191 2.88 2.12 -0.59
N THR A 192 2.96 3.34 -1.12
CA THR A 192 3.41 3.54 -2.51
C THR A 192 4.87 3.15 -2.74
N GLY A 193 5.71 3.21 -1.71
CA GLY A 193 7.08 2.71 -1.75
C GLY A 193 7.15 1.21 -2.04
N HIS A 194 6.23 0.40 -1.48
CA HIS A 194 6.13 -1.01 -1.84
C HIS A 194 5.73 -1.24 -3.30
N GLN A 195 4.86 -0.38 -3.85
CA GLN A 195 4.48 -0.44 -5.27
C GLN A 195 5.66 -0.09 -6.18
N VAL A 196 6.39 0.98 -5.86
CA VAL A 196 7.59 1.40 -6.61
C VAL A 196 8.64 0.30 -6.56
N ALA A 197 8.95 -0.22 -5.38
CA ALA A 197 9.94 -1.28 -5.22
C ALA A 197 9.55 -2.57 -5.95
N HIS A 198 8.25 -2.85 -6.08
CA HIS A 198 7.75 -3.97 -6.88
C HIS A 198 7.99 -3.76 -8.38
N LEU A 199 7.62 -2.59 -8.91
CA LEU A 199 7.68 -2.29 -10.34
C LEU A 199 9.12 -2.15 -10.84
N THR A 200 10.03 -1.63 -10.02
CA THR A 200 11.45 -1.47 -10.37
C THR A 200 12.30 -2.70 -10.05
N GLY A 201 11.76 -3.66 -9.28
CA GLY A 201 12.52 -4.81 -8.76
C GLY A 201 13.49 -4.45 -7.63
N TRP A 202 13.42 -3.24 -7.09
CA TRP A 202 14.36 -2.68 -6.11
C TRP A 202 14.53 -3.54 -4.85
N THR A 203 13.46 -4.16 -4.32
CA THR A 203 13.54 -4.92 -3.06
C THR A 203 14.63 -5.99 -3.07
N LYS A 204 14.74 -6.76 -4.17
CA LYS A 204 15.74 -7.84 -4.26
C LYS A 204 17.16 -7.30 -4.36
N GLU A 205 17.34 -6.22 -5.13
CA GLU A 205 18.63 -5.57 -5.29
C GLU A 205 19.09 -4.90 -3.98
N LEU A 206 18.19 -4.20 -3.29
CA LEU A 206 18.45 -3.60 -1.99
C LEU A 206 18.83 -4.67 -0.95
N ALA A 207 18.12 -5.80 -0.91
CA ALA A 207 18.44 -6.89 0.00
C ALA A 207 19.87 -7.41 -0.20
N ALA A 208 20.27 -7.62 -1.45
CA ALA A 208 21.63 -8.05 -1.80
C ALA A 208 22.67 -6.99 -1.45
N ALA A 209 22.40 -5.71 -1.73
CA ALA A 209 23.29 -4.60 -1.43
C ALA A 209 23.50 -4.41 0.09
N LEU A 210 22.42 -4.48 0.87
CA LEU A 210 22.49 -4.43 2.34
C LEU A 210 23.29 -5.61 2.88
N HIS A 211 23.02 -6.82 2.42
CA HIS A 211 23.78 -7.99 2.85
C HIS A 211 25.28 -7.84 2.55
N ALA A 212 25.63 -7.45 1.33
CA ALA A 212 27.02 -7.28 0.91
C ALA A 212 27.77 -6.20 1.72
N ALA A 213 27.10 -5.09 2.04
CA ALA A 213 27.70 -4.01 2.82
C ALA A 213 27.90 -4.36 4.30
N LEU A 214 26.99 -5.15 4.88
CA LEU A 214 26.98 -5.45 6.31
C LEU A 214 27.73 -6.74 6.66
N ALA A 215 27.77 -7.74 5.77
CA ALA A 215 28.35 -9.05 6.06
C ALA A 215 29.81 -9.02 6.55
N PRO A 216 30.70 -8.14 6.02
CA PRO A 216 32.07 -8.01 6.55
C PRO A 216 32.14 -7.52 8.00
N HIS A 217 31.12 -6.83 8.49
CA HIS A 217 31.08 -6.23 9.83
C HIS A 217 30.26 -7.07 10.82
N SER A 218 29.12 -7.60 10.36
CA SER A 218 28.25 -8.47 11.14
C SER A 218 27.37 -9.32 10.21
N PRO A 219 27.63 -10.63 10.08
CA PRO A 219 26.77 -11.55 9.33
C PRO A 219 25.33 -11.57 9.86
N MET A 220 25.17 -11.41 11.18
CA MET A 220 23.86 -11.36 11.84
C MET A 220 23.06 -10.12 11.41
N ALA A 221 23.67 -8.92 11.40
CA ALA A 221 23.01 -7.72 10.90
C ALA A 221 22.72 -7.86 9.39
N ALA A 222 23.68 -8.38 8.61
CA ALA A 222 23.50 -8.58 7.17
C ALA A 222 22.27 -9.43 6.83
N ALA A 223 22.10 -10.58 7.51
CA ALA A 223 20.95 -11.45 7.30
C ALA A 223 19.63 -10.77 7.70
N ALA A 224 19.60 -10.07 8.83
CA ALA A 224 18.41 -9.37 9.31
C ALA A 224 17.97 -8.26 8.34
N TRP A 225 18.88 -7.36 7.97
CA TRP A 225 18.59 -6.26 7.05
C TRP A 225 18.26 -6.73 5.63
N GLN A 226 18.83 -7.86 5.18
CA GLN A 226 18.43 -8.51 3.94
C GLN A 226 16.97 -8.96 4.00
N SER A 227 16.54 -9.61 5.09
CA SER A 227 15.15 -10.06 5.25
C SER A 227 14.14 -8.92 5.37
N TRP A 228 14.59 -7.74 5.83
CA TRP A 228 13.74 -6.57 6.02
C TRP A 228 13.71 -5.59 4.83
N ALA A 229 14.36 -5.93 3.73
CA ALA A 229 14.57 -5.02 2.60
C ALA A 229 13.26 -4.46 2.02
N SER A 230 12.13 -5.18 2.09
CA SER A 230 10.84 -4.69 1.60
C SER A 230 10.31 -3.51 2.41
N GLU A 231 10.43 -3.56 3.73
CA GLU A 231 10.01 -2.50 4.65
C GLU A 231 11.01 -1.34 4.66
N VAL A 232 12.31 -1.66 4.60
CA VAL A 232 13.37 -0.66 4.49
C VAL A 232 13.22 0.15 3.21
N ALA A 233 12.93 -0.49 2.06
CA ALA A 233 12.65 0.22 0.81
C ALA A 233 11.49 1.21 0.93
N ALA A 234 10.39 0.79 1.56
CA ALA A 234 9.21 1.63 1.74
C ALA A 234 9.43 2.80 2.71
N ASP A 235 10.15 2.58 3.82
CA ASP A 235 10.57 3.64 4.75
C ASP A 235 11.50 4.65 4.08
N VAL A 236 12.50 4.18 3.34
CA VAL A 236 13.47 5.03 2.63
C VAL A 236 12.78 5.85 1.56
N TYR A 237 11.85 5.25 0.80
CA TYR A 237 11.05 5.95 -0.18
C TYR A 237 10.20 7.06 0.45
N ALA A 238 9.50 6.76 1.55
CA ALA A 238 8.72 7.75 2.28
C ALA A 238 9.61 8.89 2.82
N PHE A 239 10.79 8.56 3.34
CA PHE A 239 11.78 9.54 3.79
C PHE A 239 12.27 10.43 2.64
N CYS A 240 12.63 9.88 1.49
CA CYS A 240 13.10 10.67 0.34
C CYS A 240 12.06 11.70 -0.12
N LEU A 241 10.77 11.36 -0.01
CA LEU A 241 9.67 12.21 -0.46
C LEU A 241 9.08 13.13 0.62
N LEU A 242 9.22 12.79 1.90
CA LEU A 242 8.56 13.52 2.99
C LEU A 242 9.49 13.95 4.14
N GLY A 243 10.77 13.58 4.07
CA GLY A 243 11.78 13.92 5.07
C GLY A 243 11.43 13.37 6.45
N TYR A 244 11.35 14.26 7.44
CA TYR A 244 11.06 13.90 8.83
C TYR A 244 9.58 13.58 9.11
N ALA A 245 8.64 14.02 8.25
CA ALA A 245 7.20 13.89 8.49
C ALA A 245 6.70 12.45 8.83
N PRO A 246 7.19 11.36 8.18
CA PRO A 246 6.76 10.01 8.53
C PRO A 246 7.30 9.51 9.88
N VAL A 247 8.39 10.07 10.40
CA VAL A 247 9.11 9.48 11.56
C VAL A 247 8.28 9.52 12.85
N PRO A 248 7.62 10.64 13.22
CA PRO A 248 6.73 10.67 14.39
C PRO A 248 5.54 9.72 14.25
N ALA A 249 4.91 9.67 13.06
CA ALA A 249 3.77 8.78 12.82
C ALA A 249 4.18 7.31 12.95
N LEU A 250 5.31 6.92 12.36
CA LEU A 250 5.89 5.59 12.54
C LEU A 250 6.12 5.30 14.02
N ALA A 251 6.80 6.20 14.74
CA ALA A 251 7.14 6.05 16.14
C ALA A 251 5.91 5.92 17.05
N THR A 252 4.74 6.42 16.64
CA THR A 252 3.47 6.19 17.35
C THR A 252 2.83 4.86 16.96
N VAL A 253 2.85 4.49 15.67
CA VAL A 253 2.23 3.24 15.17
C VAL A 253 2.92 2.00 15.73
N VAL A 254 4.25 2.04 15.90
CA VAL A 254 5.02 0.88 16.36
C VAL A 254 5.33 0.89 17.87
N ASP A 255 4.80 1.86 18.61
CA ASP A 255 4.91 1.94 20.07
C ASP A 255 3.97 0.93 20.75
N GLY A 256 4.27 0.57 22.00
CA GLY A 256 3.52 -0.38 22.80
C GLY A 256 4.33 -0.82 24.03
N PRO A 257 3.87 -1.83 24.77
CA PRO A 257 4.71 -2.47 25.79
C PRO A 257 6.06 -2.90 25.20
N SER A 258 7.16 -2.76 25.94
CA SER A 258 8.50 -3.09 25.43
C SER A 258 8.61 -4.52 24.89
N SER A 259 7.83 -5.47 25.44
CA SER A 259 7.74 -6.83 24.93
C SER A 259 7.21 -6.93 23.49
N GLN A 260 6.37 -5.98 23.06
CA GLN A 260 5.90 -5.87 21.69
C GLN A 260 6.90 -5.10 20.82
N VAL A 261 7.50 -4.05 21.35
CA VAL A 261 8.49 -3.21 20.64
C VAL A 261 9.76 -3.99 20.27
N PHE A 262 10.16 -4.94 21.12
CA PHE A 262 11.28 -5.86 20.86
C PHE A 262 10.86 -7.18 20.25
N ARG A 263 9.62 -7.33 19.79
CA ARG A 263 9.16 -8.58 19.17
C ARG A 263 9.77 -8.73 17.78
N MET A 264 10.33 -9.90 17.51
CA MET A 264 10.87 -10.26 16.19
C MET A 264 10.48 -11.70 15.82
N PRO A 265 9.24 -11.92 15.36
CA PRO A 265 8.81 -13.25 14.91
C PRO A 265 9.66 -13.74 13.73
N PHE A 266 9.89 -15.05 13.66
CA PHE A 266 10.59 -15.64 12.52
C PHE A 266 9.85 -15.37 11.21
N GLY A 267 10.56 -14.86 10.20
CA GLY A 267 10.00 -14.53 8.89
C GLY A 267 9.22 -13.21 8.83
N ASP A 268 9.19 -12.43 9.91
CA ASP A 268 8.59 -11.10 9.90
C ASP A 268 9.42 -10.16 8.98
N PRO A 269 8.82 -9.56 7.94
CA PRO A 269 9.54 -8.64 7.06
C PRO A 269 9.86 -7.29 7.73
N HIS A 270 9.33 -7.01 8.92
CA HIS A 270 9.56 -5.75 9.61
C HIS A 270 10.83 -5.76 10.45
N PRO A 271 11.69 -4.72 10.35
CA PRO A 271 12.71 -4.49 11.36
C PRO A 271 12.06 -4.36 12.73
N VAL A 272 12.77 -4.81 13.77
CA VAL A 272 12.40 -4.60 15.18
C VAL A 272 12.00 -3.14 15.37
N SER A 273 10.82 -2.88 15.96
CA SER A 273 10.26 -1.52 16.07
C SER A 273 11.25 -0.51 16.65
N ALA A 274 11.97 -0.89 17.71
CA ALA A 274 13.03 -0.08 18.30
C ALA A 274 14.12 0.30 17.29
N LEU A 275 14.61 -0.67 16.51
CA LEU A 275 15.64 -0.42 15.50
C LEU A 275 15.09 0.39 14.31
N ARG A 276 13.84 0.14 13.89
CA ARG A 276 13.18 0.84 12.77
C ARG A 276 13.06 2.34 13.03
N VAL A 277 12.70 2.74 14.26
CA VAL A 277 12.66 4.16 14.66
C VAL A 277 14.05 4.79 14.64
N GLN A 278 15.07 4.10 15.15
CA GLN A 278 16.45 4.60 15.12
C GLN A 278 16.97 4.76 13.69
N PHE A 279 16.65 3.82 12.81
CA PHE A 279 17.01 3.88 11.39
C PHE A 279 16.38 5.09 10.68
N ASN A 280 15.09 5.34 10.89
CA ASN A 280 14.41 6.49 10.31
C ASN A 280 14.94 7.83 10.85
N ALA A 281 15.35 7.88 12.12
CA ALA A 281 16.07 9.03 12.66
C ALA A 281 17.48 9.18 12.06
N ALA A 282 18.18 8.08 11.79
CA ALA A 282 19.49 8.08 11.14
C ALA A 282 19.42 8.58 9.69
N LEU A 283 18.35 8.26 8.94
CA LEU A 283 18.09 8.85 7.62
C LEU A 283 18.06 10.39 7.70
N CYS A 284 17.28 10.93 8.64
CA CYS A 284 17.20 12.37 8.86
C CYS A 284 18.56 12.96 9.24
N ARG A 285 19.29 12.31 10.15
CA ARG A 285 20.61 12.78 10.59
C ARG A 285 21.62 12.85 9.46
N ALA A 286 21.66 11.82 8.61
CA ALA A 286 22.60 11.72 7.51
C ALA A 286 22.35 12.74 6.37
N TRP A 287 21.12 13.23 6.23
CA TRP A 287 20.75 14.17 5.15
C TRP A 287 20.54 15.60 5.63
N PHE A 288 20.14 15.81 6.90
CA PHE A 288 19.75 17.10 7.44
C PHE A 288 20.58 17.55 8.65
N GLY A 289 21.46 16.70 9.18
CA GLY A 289 22.29 17.02 10.35
C GLY A 289 21.55 16.78 11.68
N GLN A 290 21.83 17.58 12.70
CA GLN A 290 21.12 17.49 13.98
C GLN A 290 19.72 18.10 13.88
N GLY A 291 18.73 17.52 14.57
CA GLY A 291 17.36 18.02 14.53
C GLY A 291 16.38 17.31 15.47
N PRO A 292 15.07 17.58 15.35
CA PRO A 292 14.05 17.04 16.26
C PRO A 292 13.98 15.50 16.28
N TRP A 293 14.43 14.84 15.21
CA TRP A 293 14.58 13.38 15.14
C TRP A 293 15.55 12.82 16.18
N ASP A 294 16.58 13.56 16.59
CA ASP A 294 17.55 13.10 17.60
C ASP A 294 16.87 13.01 18.97
N ALA A 295 16.10 14.02 19.34
CA ALA A 295 15.35 14.03 20.58
C ALA A 295 14.24 12.96 20.58
N LEU A 296 13.57 12.75 19.44
CA LEU A 296 12.60 11.66 19.28
C LEU A 296 13.27 10.29 19.50
N ALA A 297 14.38 10.05 18.81
CA ALA A 297 15.14 8.81 18.90
C ALA A 297 15.61 8.52 20.32
N ALA A 298 16.14 9.52 21.02
CA ALA A 298 16.59 9.40 22.40
C ALA A 298 15.43 9.10 23.38
N ARG A 299 14.29 9.81 23.24
CA ARG A 299 13.10 9.52 24.05
C ARG A 299 12.58 8.10 23.85
N TRP A 300 12.62 7.61 22.61
CA TRP A 300 12.20 6.24 22.29
C TRP A 300 13.12 5.20 22.93
N GLN A 301 14.44 5.39 22.89
CA GLN A 301 15.38 4.51 23.60
C GLN A 301 15.19 4.55 25.12
N ALA A 302 14.90 5.72 25.69
CA ALA A 302 14.65 5.84 27.13
C ALA A 302 13.35 5.13 27.56
N ARG A 303 12.31 5.15 26.71
CA ARG A 303 11.03 4.45 26.95
C ARG A 303 11.17 2.93 26.84
N HIS A 304 12.01 2.45 25.92
CA HIS A 304 12.26 1.04 25.67
C HIS A 304 13.75 0.73 25.86
N PRO A 305 14.23 0.61 27.11
CA PRO A 305 15.63 0.33 27.35
C PRO A 305 15.99 -1.07 26.84
N LEU A 306 17.17 -1.19 26.22
CA LEU A 306 17.65 -2.44 25.60
C LEU A 306 17.75 -3.60 26.60
N THR A 307 17.87 -3.31 27.90
CA THR A 307 17.86 -4.30 28.98
C THR A 307 16.54 -5.08 29.09
N GLN A 308 15.46 -4.59 28.48
CA GLN A 308 14.16 -5.29 28.40
C GLN A 308 14.00 -6.14 27.13
N ALA A 309 14.98 -6.11 26.22
CA ALA A 309 14.93 -6.89 24.98
C ALA A 309 15.34 -8.35 25.25
N PRO A 310 14.72 -9.33 24.57
CA PRO A 310 15.25 -10.68 24.46
C PRO A 310 16.71 -10.68 23.95
N SER A 311 17.52 -11.66 24.36
CA SER A 311 18.96 -11.66 24.10
C SER A 311 19.34 -11.68 22.62
N ASP A 312 18.55 -12.37 21.80
CA ASP A 312 18.68 -12.41 20.34
C ASP A 312 18.40 -11.05 19.69
N VAL A 313 17.32 -10.39 20.10
CA VAL A 313 16.95 -9.05 19.63
C VAL A 313 17.98 -8.03 20.10
N ALA A 314 18.45 -8.12 21.34
CA ALA A 314 19.49 -7.25 21.88
C ALA A 314 20.80 -7.38 21.09
N ALA A 315 21.19 -8.59 20.72
CA ALA A 315 22.37 -8.85 19.90
C ALA A 315 22.24 -8.23 18.50
N ILE A 316 21.09 -8.40 17.83
CA ILE A 316 20.81 -7.81 16.51
C ILE A 316 20.83 -6.28 16.58
N MET A 317 20.23 -5.69 17.61
CA MET A 317 20.26 -4.24 17.83
C MET A 317 21.67 -3.72 18.05
N ALA A 318 22.46 -4.37 18.91
CA ALA A 318 23.84 -3.99 19.17
C ALA A 318 24.72 -4.08 17.92
N ALA A 319 24.51 -5.10 17.08
CA ALA A 319 25.22 -5.25 15.81
C ALA A 319 24.78 -4.23 14.75
N SER A 320 23.50 -3.83 14.74
CA SER A 320 22.94 -2.95 13.72
C SER A 320 23.16 -1.46 14.00
N MET A 321 23.10 -1.04 15.27
CA MET A 321 23.11 0.39 15.64
C MET A 321 24.35 1.15 15.12
N PRO A 322 25.58 0.61 15.24
CA PRO A 322 26.78 1.27 14.70
C PRO A 322 26.82 1.32 13.17
N LEU A 323 26.08 0.43 12.50
CA LEU A 323 26.07 0.29 11.04
C LEU A 323 24.99 1.14 10.37
N LEU A 324 24.10 1.81 11.13
CA LEU A 324 23.05 2.67 10.58
C LEU A 324 23.57 3.70 9.55
N PRO A 325 24.72 4.37 9.72
CA PRO A 325 25.24 5.27 8.69
C PRO A 325 25.49 4.54 7.36
N ALA A 326 26.12 3.37 7.37
CA ALA A 326 26.39 2.58 6.17
C ALA A 326 25.10 2.10 5.50
N ILE A 327 24.11 1.69 6.30
CA ILE A 327 22.78 1.28 5.82
C ILE A 327 22.11 2.46 5.09
N VAL A 328 22.17 3.67 5.65
CA VAL A 328 21.63 4.88 5.02
C VAL A 328 22.32 5.16 3.69
N GLU A 329 23.65 5.01 3.61
CA GLU A 329 24.39 5.17 2.35
C GLU A 329 23.91 4.19 1.27
N VAL A 330 23.79 2.91 1.62
CA VAL A 330 23.27 1.87 0.70
C VAL A 330 21.86 2.22 0.23
N CYS A 331 20.98 2.60 1.14
CA CYS A 331 19.57 2.84 0.84
C CYS A 331 19.34 4.09 -0.02
N THR A 332 20.13 5.15 0.17
CA THR A 332 19.82 6.47 -0.41
C THR A 332 20.81 6.93 -1.48
N ARG A 333 22.07 6.52 -1.42
CA ARG A 333 23.16 7.05 -2.27
C ARG A 333 23.85 6.01 -3.15
N MET A 334 23.60 4.72 -2.94
CA MET A 334 24.13 3.68 -3.81
C MET A 334 23.37 3.66 -5.15
N PRO A 335 24.07 3.73 -6.29
CA PRO A 335 23.46 3.51 -7.59
C PRO A 335 22.93 2.09 -7.73
N MET A 336 21.71 1.93 -8.29
CA MET A 336 21.06 0.62 -8.44
C MET A 336 20.49 0.45 -9.85
N ARG A 337 20.50 -0.79 -10.36
CA ARG A 337 19.90 -1.15 -11.65
C ARG A 337 18.40 -0.87 -11.68
N ALA A 338 17.72 -1.09 -10.56
CA ALA A 338 16.31 -0.73 -10.36
C ALA A 338 16.01 0.75 -10.68
N PHE A 339 17.04 1.62 -10.65
CA PHE A 339 16.94 3.05 -10.93
C PHE A 339 17.84 3.46 -12.11
N HIS A 340 18.06 2.58 -13.08
CA HIS A 340 18.90 2.84 -14.27
C HIS A 340 20.35 3.27 -13.94
N GLY A 341 20.91 2.75 -12.84
CA GLY A 341 22.30 3.02 -12.45
C GLY A 341 22.52 4.38 -11.80
N VAL A 342 21.46 5.07 -11.35
CA VAL A 342 21.56 6.22 -10.44
C VAL A 342 21.04 5.83 -9.04
N PRO A 343 21.39 6.58 -7.98
CA PRO A 343 20.79 6.35 -6.67
C PRO A 343 19.35 6.87 -6.60
N LEU A 344 18.55 6.33 -5.67
CA LEU A 344 17.19 6.79 -5.41
C LEU A 344 17.15 8.31 -5.15
N SER A 345 18.12 8.84 -4.40
CA SER A 345 18.19 10.27 -4.09
C SER A 345 18.37 11.18 -5.31
N THR A 346 18.78 10.66 -6.46
CA THR A 346 18.78 11.42 -7.72
C THR A 346 17.38 11.57 -8.29
N LEU A 347 16.51 10.57 -8.11
CA LEU A 347 15.12 10.59 -8.58
C LEU A 347 14.20 11.32 -7.59
N ALA A 348 14.44 11.11 -6.29
CA ALA A 348 13.70 11.71 -5.18
C ALA A 348 14.68 12.31 -4.16
N ASP A 349 15.05 13.58 -4.36
CA ASP A 349 16.05 14.27 -3.55
C ASP A 349 15.53 14.66 -2.14
N PRO A 350 16.02 14.01 -1.06
CA PRO A 350 15.58 14.31 0.31
C PRO A 350 15.81 15.77 0.72
N ARG A 351 16.78 16.46 0.12
CA ARG A 351 17.09 17.86 0.47
C ARG A 351 15.91 18.80 0.22
N ARG A 352 15.05 18.49 -0.77
CA ARG A 352 13.84 19.27 -1.08
C ARG A 352 12.81 19.27 0.06
N VAL A 353 12.87 18.29 0.94
CA VAL A 353 11.96 18.11 2.08
C VAL A 353 12.70 18.27 3.42
N SER A 354 13.89 18.86 3.38
CA SER A 354 14.57 19.32 4.59
C SER A 354 13.75 20.40 5.31
N PRO A 355 13.83 20.52 6.66
CA PRO A 355 13.07 21.51 7.41
C PRO A 355 13.22 22.94 6.86
N GLY A 356 14.44 23.35 6.50
CA GLY A 356 14.69 24.67 5.91
C GLY A 356 14.01 24.86 4.55
N GLU A 357 13.99 23.84 3.69
CA GLU A 357 13.31 23.91 2.39
C GLU A 357 11.78 23.90 2.54
N LEU A 358 11.22 23.22 3.54
CA LEU A 358 9.79 23.26 3.83
C LEU A 358 9.37 24.65 4.34
N THR A 359 10.17 25.27 5.22
CA THR A 359 9.94 26.65 5.68
C THR A 359 10.01 27.63 4.50
N ARG A 360 11.04 27.54 3.64
CA ARG A 360 11.15 28.39 2.43
C ARG A 360 9.99 28.22 1.46
N LEU A 361 9.42 27.02 1.34
CA LEU A 361 8.21 26.79 0.56
C LEU A 361 7.03 27.54 1.19
N ALA A 362 6.84 27.38 2.51
CA ALA A 362 5.76 28.04 3.24
C ALA A 362 5.84 29.57 3.12
N ASP A 363 7.02 30.15 3.31
CA ASP A 363 7.23 31.60 3.27
C ASP A 363 6.96 32.18 1.88
N ARG A 364 7.44 31.50 0.82
CA ARG A 364 7.20 31.94 -0.57
C ARG A 364 5.75 31.75 -1.00
N ALA A 365 5.10 30.69 -0.57
CA ALA A 365 3.72 30.42 -0.93
C ALA A 365 2.73 31.31 -0.14
N GLY A 366 3.05 31.66 1.10
CA GLY A 366 2.16 32.42 1.98
C GLY A 366 0.75 31.80 2.04
N ALA A 367 -0.28 32.63 1.93
CA ALA A 367 -1.68 32.18 1.91
C ALA A 367 -2.03 31.27 0.72
N SER A 368 -1.18 31.22 -0.32
CA SER A 368 -1.44 30.38 -1.51
C SER A 368 -1.07 28.91 -1.32
N LEU A 369 -0.38 28.54 -0.24
CA LEU A 369 0.14 27.20 0.02
C LEU A 369 -0.92 26.09 -0.16
N TYR A 370 -2.12 26.32 0.39
CA TYR A 370 -3.21 25.35 0.33
C TYR A 370 -4.25 25.64 -0.78
N THR A 371 -4.19 26.83 -1.38
CA THR A 371 -5.22 27.30 -2.32
C THR A 371 -4.77 27.27 -3.78
N SER A 372 -3.47 27.29 -4.06
CA SER A 372 -2.91 27.29 -5.42
C SER A 372 -2.95 25.91 -6.06
N THR A 373 -3.72 25.77 -7.15
CA THR A 373 -3.75 24.55 -7.98
C THR A 373 -2.40 24.27 -8.65
N HIS A 374 -1.59 25.31 -8.90
CA HIS A 374 -0.23 25.11 -9.39
C HIS A 374 0.63 24.40 -8.35
N LEU A 375 0.69 24.93 -7.12
CA LEU A 375 1.48 24.34 -6.03
C LEU A 375 1.00 22.92 -5.68
N GLN A 376 -0.32 22.68 -5.69
CA GLN A 376 -0.90 21.35 -5.52
C GLN A 376 -0.39 20.34 -6.56
N ARG A 377 -0.06 20.77 -7.78
CA ARG A 377 0.45 19.87 -8.83
C ARG A 377 1.96 19.69 -8.78
N VAL A 378 2.71 20.74 -8.45
CA VAL A 378 4.19 20.72 -8.54
C VAL A 378 4.90 20.42 -7.23
N GLU A 379 4.28 20.70 -6.08
CA GLU A 379 4.88 20.54 -4.75
C GLU A 379 4.03 19.72 -3.74
N PRO A 380 3.16 18.77 -4.15
CA PRO A 380 2.23 18.13 -3.21
C PRO A 380 2.93 17.32 -2.11
N MET A 381 4.08 16.70 -2.38
CA MET A 381 4.84 15.96 -1.36
C MET A 381 5.40 16.89 -0.27
N ARG A 382 5.93 18.06 -0.66
CA ARG A 382 6.43 19.05 0.30
C ARG A 382 5.29 19.68 1.09
N ILE A 383 4.15 19.96 0.45
CA ILE A 383 2.95 20.45 1.14
C ILE A 383 2.46 19.41 2.14
N LEU A 384 2.38 18.13 1.76
CA LEU A 384 2.02 17.03 2.66
C LEU A 384 2.97 16.99 3.87
N ALA A 385 4.29 16.95 3.63
CA ALA A 385 5.30 16.90 4.68
C ALA A 385 5.17 18.06 5.66
N LEU A 386 5.07 19.29 5.15
CA LEU A 386 4.91 20.50 5.96
C LEU A 386 3.61 20.49 6.77
N THR A 387 2.49 20.13 6.14
CA THR A 387 1.16 20.12 6.79
C THR A 387 1.13 19.10 7.94
N VAL A 388 1.70 17.92 7.73
CA VAL A 388 1.81 16.89 8.78
C VAL A 388 2.68 17.40 9.93
N LEU A 389 3.85 17.96 9.64
CA LEU A 389 4.75 18.47 10.67
C LEU A 389 4.12 19.60 11.51
N ARG A 390 3.41 20.54 10.87
CA ARG A 390 2.62 21.58 11.57
C ARG A 390 1.49 20.99 12.41
N GLY A 391 0.89 19.90 11.95
CA GLY A 391 -0.18 19.21 12.65
C GLY A 391 0.26 18.46 13.91
N LEU A 392 1.55 18.14 14.08
CA LEU A 392 2.05 17.42 15.25
C LEU A 392 1.90 18.20 16.57
N GLU A 393 1.86 19.53 16.48
CA GLU A 393 1.71 20.42 17.64
C GLU A 393 0.23 20.74 17.92
N SER A 394 -0.69 20.33 17.04
CA SER A 394 -2.13 20.58 17.16
C SER A 394 -2.82 19.50 17.99
N SER A 395 -3.70 19.93 18.91
CA SER A 395 -4.60 19.02 19.66
C SER A 395 -5.87 18.68 18.88
N THR A 396 -6.13 19.33 17.74
CA THR A 396 -7.28 19.09 16.87
C THR A 396 -6.84 18.61 15.49
N ALA A 397 -7.73 17.89 14.79
CA ALA A 397 -7.48 17.49 13.40
C ALA A 397 -7.19 18.74 12.55
N PRO A 398 -6.08 18.77 11.77
CA PRO A 398 -5.74 19.95 11.00
C PRO A 398 -6.82 20.23 9.95
N SER A 399 -7.57 21.31 10.13
CA SER A 399 -8.57 21.78 9.16
C SER A 399 -7.94 22.07 7.79
N GLU A 400 -6.66 22.46 7.78
CA GLU A 400 -5.84 22.71 6.60
C GLU A 400 -5.64 21.43 5.76
N MET A 401 -5.28 20.30 6.40
CA MET A 401 -5.06 19.02 5.72
C MET A 401 -6.32 18.57 4.99
N GLU A 402 -7.45 18.60 5.69
CA GLU A 402 -8.72 18.22 5.10
C GLU A 402 -9.11 19.14 3.94
N THR A 403 -9.04 20.45 4.16
CA THR A 403 -9.39 21.45 3.14
C THR A 403 -8.53 21.27 1.89
N TRP A 404 -7.23 21.06 2.07
CA TRP A 404 -6.28 20.84 1.00
C TRP A 404 -6.54 19.54 0.24
N LEU A 405 -6.74 18.42 0.94
CA LEU A 405 -7.05 17.12 0.31
C LEU A 405 -8.36 17.17 -0.47
N ARG A 406 -9.40 17.83 0.07
CA ARG A 406 -10.67 18.02 -0.64
C ARG A 406 -10.48 18.80 -1.93
N ARG A 407 -9.69 19.88 -1.92
CA ARG A 407 -9.38 20.65 -3.15
C ARG A 407 -8.62 19.81 -4.16
N MET A 408 -7.62 19.06 -3.70
CA MET A 408 -6.87 18.14 -4.56
C MET A 408 -7.76 17.07 -5.19
N GLY A 409 -8.72 16.55 -4.44
CA GLY A 409 -9.75 15.62 -4.93
C GLY A 409 -10.91 16.28 -5.68
N GLY A 410 -10.80 17.56 -6.06
CA GLY A 410 -11.82 18.26 -6.86
C GLY A 410 -13.12 18.58 -6.11
N GLY A 411 -13.09 18.68 -4.78
CA GLY A 411 -14.25 18.99 -3.94
C GLY A 411 -14.92 20.34 -4.22
N ASP A 412 -14.21 21.27 -4.87
CA ASP A 412 -14.78 22.54 -5.33
C ASP A 412 -15.69 22.38 -6.56
N ARG A 413 -15.71 21.20 -7.22
CA ARG A 413 -16.64 20.88 -8.33
C ARG A 413 -18.09 20.70 -7.89
N VAL A 414 -18.36 20.61 -6.59
CA VAL A 414 -19.71 20.36 -6.02
C VAL A 414 -20.36 21.65 -5.50
N ALA A 415 -19.66 22.80 -5.56
CA ALA A 415 -20.16 24.09 -5.08
C ALA A 415 -20.58 25.05 -6.22
N ALA A 416 -20.66 24.57 -7.47
CA ALA A 416 -21.10 25.34 -8.63
C ALA A 416 -22.45 24.82 -9.16
#